data_AF-A0A645JMQ2-F1
#
_entry.id   AF-A0A645JMQ2-F1
#
_cell.length_a   1.000
_cell.length_b   1.000
_cell.length_c   1.000
_cell.angle_alpha   90.00
_cell.angle_beta   90.00
_cell.angle_gamma   90.00
#
_symmetry.space_group_name_H-M   'P 1'
#
loop_
_entity.id
_entity.type
_entity.pdbx_description
1 polymer ?
#
loop_
_entity_poly.entity_id
_entity_poly.type
_entity_poly.pdbx_seq_one_letter_code
_entity_poly.pdbx_strand_id
1 'polypeptide(L)'
;MEGIIQGALAIVVALIFGMPLLTYISEKGIAIPQMVEGYGFALSDKLFPVYSVELVLTTMAFIMVVVTTISFLPSSKIARLQPTEALKGKIS
;
A
#
# COMPACT_ATOMS: atom_id res chain seq x y z
N MET A 1 10.09 -13.05 11.87
CA MET A 1 8.83 -12.59 12.49
C MET A 1 8.60 -11.08 12.35
N GLU A 2 9.64 -10.29 12.10
CA GLU A 2 9.55 -8.82 11.97
C GLU A 2 8.60 -8.35 10.87
N GLY A 3 8.62 -8.97 9.68
CA GLY A 3 7.75 -8.56 8.57
C GLY A 3 6.24 -8.74 8.84
N ILE A 4 5.84 -9.74 9.62
CA ILE A 4 4.43 -9.96 10.00
C ILE A 4 3.98 -8.89 10.98
N ILE A 5 4.82 -8.54 11.96
CA ILE A 5 4.53 -7.48 12.93
C ILE A 5 4.44 -6.12 12.23
N GLN A 6 5.34 -5.84 11.29
CA GLN A 6 5.28 -4.63 10.46
C GLN A 6 4.03 -4.60 9.58
N GLY A 7 3.65 -5.73 8.96
CA GLY A 7 2.42 -5.84 8.18
C GLY A 7 1.15 -5.58 9.01
N ALA A 8 1.08 -6.15 10.22
CA ALA A 8 -0.04 -5.92 11.13
C ALA A 8 -0.14 -4.44 11.56
N LEU A 9 0.99 -3.80 11.87
CA LEU A 9 1.02 -2.38 12.25
C LEU A 9 0.65 -1.49 11.06
N ALA A 10 1.10 -1.82 9.85
CA ALA A 10 0.72 -1.12 8.62
C ALA A 10 -0.79 -1.18 8.37
N ILE A 11 -1.44 -2.33 8.62
CA ILE A 11 -2.90 -2.46 8.50
C ILE A 11 -3.60 -1.51 9.49
N VAL A 12 -3.19 -1.48 10.75
CA VAL A 12 -3.80 -0.60 11.75
C VAL A 12 -3.67 0.87 11.36
N VAL A 13 -2.48 1.28 10.92
CA VAL A 13 -2.24 2.66 10.44
C VAL A 13 -3.07 2.97 9.19
N ALA A 14 -3.15 2.03 8.25
CA ALA A 14 -3.97 2.17 7.05
C ALA A 14 -5.47 2.29 7.38
N LEU A 15 -5.96 1.62 8.42
CA LEU A 15 -7.35 1.77 8.86
C LEU A 15 -7.59 3.13 9.53
N ILE A 16 -6.66 3.58 10.39
CA ILE A 16 -6.78 4.86 11.11
C ILE A 16 -6.73 6.04 10.16
N PHE A 17 -5.86 6.03 9.15
CA PHE A 17 -5.68 7.17 8.24
C PHE A 17 -6.34 6.96 6.88
N GLY A 18 -6.30 5.74 6.35
CA GLY A 18 -6.83 5.42 5.04
C GLY A 18 -8.35 5.40 4.99
N MET A 19 -9.05 4.82 5.98
CA MET A 19 -10.52 4.83 5.96
C MET A 19 -11.09 6.26 5.97
N PRO A 20 -10.68 7.18 6.89
CA PRO A 20 -11.17 8.56 6.87
C PRO A 20 -10.84 9.31 5.56
N LEU A 21 -9.67 9.03 4.98
CA LEU A 21 -9.26 9.63 3.71
C LEU A 21 -10.15 9.14 2.55
N LEU A 22 -10.39 7.84 2.46
CA LEU A 22 -11.21 7.24 1.41
C LEU A 22 -12.66 7.72 1.50
N THR A 23 -13.23 7.81 2.71
CA THR A 23 -14.58 8.37 2.90
C THR A 23 -14.63 9.85 2.51
N TYR A 24 -13.62 10.65 2.91
CA TYR A 24 -13.55 12.07 2.56
C TYR A 24 -13.51 12.30 1.05
N ILE A 25 -12.71 11.52 0.32
CA ILE A 25 -12.60 11.62 -1.15
C ILE A 25 -13.90 11.13 -1.80
N SER A 26 -14.50 10.06 -1.28
CA SER A 26 -15.78 9.53 -1.77
C SER A 26 -16.94 10.52 -1.60
N GLU A 27 -16.91 11.36 -0.56
CA GLU A 27 -17.96 12.36 -0.30
C GLU A 27 -17.72 13.68 -1.03
N LYS A 28 -16.49 14.19 -1.03
CA LYS A 28 -16.19 15.47 -1.70
C LYS A 28 -16.09 15.37 -3.21
N GLY A 29 -15.77 14.18 -3.70
CA GLY A 29 -15.48 13.92 -5.10
C GLY A 29 -14.18 14.60 -5.56
N ILE A 30 -13.75 14.20 -6.75
CA ILE A 30 -12.57 14.70 -7.44
C ILE A 30 -13.06 15.58 -8.58
N ALA A 31 -12.61 16.84 -8.61
CA ALA A 31 -12.99 17.77 -9.66
C ALA A 31 -12.46 17.32 -11.02
N ILE A 32 -13.31 17.33 -12.05
CA ILE A 32 -12.89 17.06 -13.42
C ILE A 32 -12.23 18.34 -13.98
N PRO A 33 -11.09 18.23 -14.68
CA PRO A 33 -10.50 19.39 -15.34
C PRO A 33 -11.45 19.96 -16.41
N GLN A 34 -11.65 21.28 -16.42
CA GLN A 34 -12.56 22.01 -17.33
C GLN A 34 -12.30 21.75 -18.84
N MET A 35 -11.12 21.26 -19.18
CA MET A 35 -10.77 20.84 -20.55
C MET A 35 -11.57 19.64 -21.08
N VAL A 36 -12.34 18.95 -20.23
CA VAL A 36 -13.26 17.86 -20.63
C VAL A 36 -14.65 18.38 -21.04
N GLU A 37 -15.05 19.59 -20.59
CA GLU A 37 -16.36 20.18 -20.91
C GLU A 37 -16.53 20.50 -22.41
N GLY A 38 -15.43 20.74 -23.12
CA GLY A 38 -15.42 21.02 -24.57
C GLY A 38 -15.74 19.82 -25.46
N TYR A 39 -15.84 18.61 -24.90
CA TYR A 39 -16.13 17.38 -25.66
C TYR A 39 -17.64 17.12 -25.86
N GLY A 40 -18.52 18.01 -25.38
CA GLY A 40 -19.96 17.91 -25.62
C GLY A 40 -20.69 16.81 -24.82
N PHE A 41 -20.00 16.19 -23.86
CA PHE A 41 -20.61 15.26 -22.91
C PHE A 41 -21.14 16.01 -21.69
N ALA A 42 -22.39 15.77 -21.31
CA ALA A 42 -22.95 16.24 -20.04
C ALA A 42 -22.38 15.41 -18.87
N LEU A 43 -21.12 15.62 -18.54
CA LEU A 43 -20.45 15.03 -17.39
C LEU A 43 -20.63 15.94 -16.16
N SER A 44 -20.81 15.34 -15.00
CA SER A 44 -20.81 16.06 -13.71
C SER A 44 -19.44 16.67 -13.45
N ASP A 45 -19.39 17.89 -12.89
CA ASP A 45 -18.14 18.60 -12.53
C ASP A 45 -17.24 17.82 -11.55
N LYS A 46 -17.80 16.80 -10.90
CA LYS A 46 -17.12 15.97 -9.89
C LYS A 46 -17.33 14.47 -10.13
N LEU A 47 -16.24 13.72 -9.94
CA LEU A 47 -16.20 12.26 -9.89
C LEU A 47 -16.23 11.77 -8.44
N PHE A 48 -17.14 10.87 -8.11
CA PHE A 48 -17.20 10.25 -6.79
C PHE A 48 -16.66 8.82 -6.89
N PRO A 49 -15.43 8.56 -6.41
CA PRO A 49 -14.87 7.22 -6.47
C PRO A 49 -15.63 6.27 -5.54
N VAL A 50 -15.90 5.07 -6.04
CA VAL A 50 -16.57 4.01 -5.28
C VAL A 50 -15.55 2.96 -4.87
N TYR A 51 -15.33 2.82 -3.57
CA TYR A 51 -14.41 1.84 -3.00
C TYR A 51 -15.21 0.66 -2.46
N SER A 52 -15.21 -0.47 -3.16
CA SER A 52 -15.86 -1.69 -2.67
C SER A 52 -15.04 -2.36 -1.57
N VAL A 53 -15.71 -3.06 -0.66
CA VAL A 53 -15.05 -3.84 0.41
C VAL A 53 -14.09 -4.86 -0.19
N GLU A 54 -14.48 -5.52 -1.28
CA GLU A 54 -13.64 -6.47 -2.01
C GLU A 54 -12.35 -5.84 -2.54
N LEU A 55 -12.42 -4.63 -3.13
CA LEU A 55 -11.26 -3.91 -3.65
C LEU A 55 -10.26 -3.60 -2.53
N VAL A 56 -10.75 -3.13 -1.39
CA VAL A 56 -9.91 -2.81 -0.22
C VAL A 56 -9.25 -4.08 0.33
N LEU A 57 -10.00 -5.16 0.53
CA LEU A 57 -9.45 -6.42 1.04
C LEU A 57 -8.42 -7.03 0.09
N THR A 58 -8.69 -7.02 -1.22
CA THR A 58 -7.78 -7.60 -2.21
C THR A 58 -6.46 -6.83 -2.27
N THR A 59 -6.53 -5.50 -2.25
CA THR A 59 -5.32 -4.66 -2.24
C THR A 59 -4.52 -4.82 -0.95
N MET A 60 -5.19 -4.95 0.21
CA MET A 60 -4.51 -5.23 1.48
C MET A 60 -3.81 -6.60 1.46
N ALA A 61 -4.48 -7.65 0.98
CA ALA A 61 -3.87 -8.98 0.86
C ALA A 61 -2.66 -8.96 -0.07
N PHE A 62 -2.76 -8.27 -1.21
CA PHE A 62 -1.65 -8.11 -2.15
C PHE A 62 -0.43 -7.43 -1.50
N ILE A 63 -0.64 -6.32 -0.79
CA ILE A 63 0.43 -5.61 -0.07
C ILE A 63 1.07 -6.52 0.99
N MET A 64 0.27 -7.30 1.73
CA MET A 64 0.78 -8.21 2.75
C MET A 64 1.71 -9.29 2.16
N VAL A 65 1.37 -9.82 0.98
CA VAL A 65 2.23 -10.76 0.24
C VAL A 65 3.53 -10.08 -0.19
N VAL A 66 3.46 -8.87 -0.72
CA VAL A 66 4.65 -8.10 -1.15
C VAL A 66 5.57 -7.80 0.03
N VAL A 67 5.04 -7.27 1.13
CA VAL A 67 5.81 -6.96 2.35
C VAL A 67 6.46 -8.21 2.90
N THR A 68 5.71 -9.30 3.01
CA THR A 68 6.26 -10.57 3.52
C THR A 68 7.38 -11.10 2.63
N THR A 69 7.22 -11.02 1.31
CA THR A 69 8.24 -11.46 0.34
C THR A 69 9.52 -10.63 0.45
N ILE A 70 9.38 -9.30 0.43
CA ILE A 70 10.52 -8.37 0.51
C ILE A 70 11.22 -8.44 1.87
N SER A 71 10.49 -8.67 2.97
CA SER A 71 11.09 -8.85 4.30
C SER A 71 11.78 -10.21 4.47
N PHE A 72 11.26 -11.27 3.83
CA PHE A 72 11.82 -12.61 3.96
C PHE A 72 13.12 -12.80 3.15
N LEU A 73 13.20 -12.21 1.95
CA LEU A 73 14.36 -12.26 1.07
C LEU A 73 15.70 -11.89 1.76
N PRO A 74 15.86 -10.71 2.40
CA PRO A 74 17.09 -10.33 3.08
C PRO A 74 17.32 -11.13 4.36
N SER A 75 16.25 -11.45 5.12
CA SER A 75 16.35 -12.26 6.34
C SER A 75 16.96 -13.63 6.06
N SER A 76 16.58 -14.25 4.93
CA SER A 76 17.15 -15.54 4.50
C SER A 76 18.65 -15.45 4.15
N LYS A 77 19.11 -14.29 3.66
CA LYS A 77 20.51 -14.04 3.32
C LYS A 77 21.36 -13.85 4.58
N ILE A 78 20.83 -13.13 5.58
CA ILE A 78 21.51 -12.91 6.87
C ILE A 78 21.65 -14.21 7.66
N ALA A 79 20.61 -15.06 7.66
CA ALA A 79 20.62 -16.33 8.38
C ALA A 79 21.70 -17.31 7.87
N ARG A 80 22.22 -17.12 6.66
CA ARG A 80 23.26 -17.97 6.05
C ARG A 80 24.68 -17.40 6.19
N LEU A 81 24.87 -16.23 6.81
CA LEU A 81 26.18 -15.62 7.00
C LEU A 81 26.99 -16.33 8.09
N GLN A 82 28.26 -16.60 7.83
CA GLN A 82 29.19 -17.04 8.86
C GLN A 82 29.56 -15.85 9.76
N PRO A 83 29.25 -15.88 11.07
CA PRO A 83 29.49 -14.75 11.97
C PRO A 83 30.94 -14.29 12.00
N THR A 84 31.88 -15.22 11.84
CA THR A 84 33.33 -14.96 11.83
C THR A 84 33.80 -14.16 10.62
N GLU A 85 33.17 -14.31 9.45
CA GLU A 85 33.54 -13.54 8.25
C GLU A 85 32.82 -12.18 8.23
N ALA A 86 31.60 -12.11 8.76
CA ALA A 86 30.88 -10.85 8.96
C ALA A 86 31.64 -9.91 9.92
N LEU A 87 32.19 -10.44 11.03
CA LEU A 87 33.01 -9.65 11.97
C LEU A 87 34.33 -9.16 11.37
N LYS A 88 34.87 -9.85 10.36
CA LYS A 88 36.10 -9.44 9.64
C LYS A 88 35.83 -8.46 8.50
N GLY A 89 34.58 -8.04 8.29
CA GLY A 89 34.20 -7.13 7.20
C GLY A 89 34.29 -7.76 5.80
N LYS A 90 34.49 -9.08 5.70
CA LYS A 90 34.50 -9.81 4.43
C LYS A 90 33.06 -10.17 4.06
N ILE A 91 32.29 -9.15 3.68
CA ILE A 91 30.93 -9.36 3.18
C ILE A 91 31.04 -9.59 1.66
N SER A 92 30.77 -10.81 1.22
CA SER A 92 30.41 -11.13 -0.16
C SER A 92 28.99 -11.66 -0.21
#